data_AF-A0A3P6BEJ1-F1
#
_entry.id   AF-A0A3P6BEJ1-F1
#
_cell.length_a   1.000
_cell.length_b   1.000
_cell.length_c   1.000
_cell.angle_alpha   90.00
_cell.angle_beta   90.00
_cell.angle_gamma   90.00
#
_symmetry.space_group_name_H-M   'P 1'
#
loop_
_entity.id
_entity.type
_entity.pdbx_description
1 polymer ?
#
loop_
_entity_poly.entity_id
_entity_poly.type
_entity_poly.pdbx_seq_one_letter_code
_entity_poly.pdbx_strand_id
1 'polypeptide(L)'
;MDALVPVQSAGQRLPVRLVSASLHRCIGSVSIRSSVSGFAMDTRISSRAPSQFTIRAQQSDLKESLGVASSSDLKIKEWEVDMYQNELAISQGIRIRRKPPSKAPLGYTGPFELRLLNGQVADSPSNILEEITWFKDQEVSRMKELNPLEALKKAVENAPPTRDFVGALRTAHQRTGFPGLIAEVKKASPSRGILKENFDPVEIAQAYERGGAACLSVLTDQKYFKGGFENLEAIRSAGVKCPLLCKEFVVDPWQIYYARTKGADAVLLIAAILTDLEITYLLKLSKKLGLAALVEVHDEREMGRVLGIEGIELVGINNRSLETFKVDISNTKKLLEGEHGRQIREKDMIVVGESGLFTPDDIAYVQAAGVKAVLVGESLVKQNDPEKGIAGLFGKNISQT
;
A
#
# COMPACT_ATOMS: atom_id res chain seq x y z
N MET A 1 6.34 14.20 -56.69
CA MET A 1 7.44 14.63 -57.55
C MET A 1 8.51 15.14 -56.61
N ASP A 2 9.66 14.53 -56.33
CA ASP A 2 10.38 13.28 -56.59
C ASP A 2 11.55 13.40 -55.55
N ALA A 3 12.25 12.41 -55.02
CA ALA A 3 12.50 11.05 -55.43
C ALA A 3 12.95 10.25 -54.19
N LEU A 4 12.55 8.98 -54.15
CA LEU A 4 13.33 7.90 -53.55
C LEU A 4 14.59 7.65 -54.40
N VAL A 5 15.68 7.16 -53.79
CA VAL A 5 16.56 6.06 -54.30
C VAL A 5 17.74 5.83 -53.33
N PRO A 6 18.28 4.59 -53.25
CA PRO A 6 18.74 3.93 -52.03
C PRO A 6 20.26 3.63 -52.02
N VAL A 7 20.79 3.06 -50.92
CA VAL A 7 22.07 2.31 -50.95
C VAL A 7 22.00 1.05 -50.06
N GLN A 8 22.50 -0.04 -50.65
CA GLN A 8 22.54 -1.42 -50.18
C GLN A 8 23.69 -1.74 -49.21
N SER A 9 23.41 -2.74 -48.38
CA SER A 9 24.24 -3.79 -47.74
C SER A 9 25.78 -3.80 -47.83
N ALA A 10 26.40 -4.03 -46.67
CA ALA A 10 27.43 -5.06 -46.39
C ALA A 10 27.47 -5.21 -44.84
N GLY A 11 27.40 -6.37 -44.18
CA GLY A 11 27.89 -7.69 -44.53
C GLY A 11 29.18 -7.97 -43.76
N GLN A 12 29.12 -8.38 -42.49
CA GLN A 12 30.21 -9.16 -41.86
C GLN A 12 29.75 -9.93 -40.61
N ARG A 13 30.04 -11.23 -40.64
CA ARG A 13 29.79 -12.25 -39.62
C ARG A 13 31.03 -12.39 -38.70
N LEU A 14 30.79 -12.56 -37.40
CA LEU A 14 31.42 -13.50 -36.43
C LEU A 14 32.95 -13.48 -36.21
N PRO A 15 33.48 -13.71 -34.98
CA PRO A 15 33.26 -14.99 -34.29
C PRO A 15 33.09 -14.99 -32.76
N VAL A 16 32.37 -16.03 -32.34
CA VAL A 16 32.33 -16.63 -30.99
C VAL A 16 33.69 -17.24 -30.66
N ARG A 17 34.16 -17.05 -29.43
CA ARG A 17 35.23 -17.88 -28.83
C ARG A 17 34.77 -18.43 -27.48
N LEU A 18 34.54 -19.75 -27.48
CA LEU A 18 34.55 -20.62 -26.31
C LEU A 18 36.02 -20.81 -25.86
N VAL A 19 36.27 -20.77 -24.54
CA VAL A 19 37.42 -21.46 -23.93
C VAL A 19 36.96 -22.08 -22.61
N SER A 20 37.23 -23.37 -22.44
CA SER A 20 36.95 -24.18 -21.25
C SER A 20 38.21 -24.48 -20.43
N ALA A 21 37.99 -24.82 -19.15
CA ALA A 21 38.80 -25.69 -18.27
C ALA A 21 40.17 -25.13 -17.81
N SER A 22 40.66 -25.29 -16.57
CA SER A 22 40.34 -26.21 -15.46
C SER A 22 41.19 -25.90 -14.20
N LEU A 23 40.74 -26.46 -13.06
CA LEU A 23 41.50 -26.98 -11.89
C LEU A 23 42.25 -26.01 -10.96
N HIS A 24 41.91 -26.01 -9.66
CA HIS A 24 42.74 -26.58 -8.57
C HIS A 24 41.93 -26.78 -7.27
N ARG A 25 42.27 -27.87 -6.55
CA ARG A 25 41.76 -28.35 -5.25
C ARG A 25 42.21 -27.48 -4.07
N CYS A 26 41.47 -27.57 -2.95
CA CYS A 26 41.94 -27.83 -1.55
C CYS A 26 40.70 -27.77 -0.61
N ILE A 27 40.13 -28.91 -0.18
CA ILE A 27 40.30 -29.61 1.13
C ILE A 27 40.29 -28.67 2.36
N GLY A 28 39.33 -28.90 3.25
CA GLY A 28 39.31 -28.33 4.60
C GLY A 28 37.99 -28.56 5.34
N SER A 29 37.75 -29.78 5.83
CA SER A 29 36.69 -30.12 6.79
C SER A 29 37.10 -29.70 8.20
N VAL A 30 36.22 -29.01 8.93
CA VAL A 30 36.34 -28.86 10.39
C VAL A 30 35.01 -29.22 11.04
N SER A 31 35.06 -30.27 11.84
CA SER A 31 34.02 -30.73 12.77
C SER A 31 34.43 -30.29 14.17
N ILE A 32 33.51 -29.71 14.93
CA ILE A 32 33.68 -29.52 16.38
C ILE A 32 32.42 -30.05 17.07
N ARG A 33 32.58 -31.18 17.74
CA ARG A 33 31.80 -31.55 18.92
C ARG A 33 32.65 -31.27 20.15
N SER A 34 32.06 -30.70 21.19
CA SER A 34 32.49 -30.93 22.57
C SER A 34 31.30 -30.83 23.50
N SER A 35 31.17 -31.86 24.31
CA SER A 35 30.19 -32.18 25.34
C SER A 35 30.58 -31.64 26.73
N VAL A 36 29.77 -32.01 27.73
CA VAL A 36 30.03 -32.08 29.20
C VAL A 36 29.51 -30.88 30.01
N SER A 37 28.89 -30.96 31.21
CA SER A 37 27.92 -31.83 31.91
C SER A 37 27.75 -31.31 33.36
N GLY A 38 26.56 -31.47 33.98
CA GLY A 38 26.31 -31.56 35.45
C GLY A 38 26.26 -30.22 36.21
N PHE A 39 25.51 -29.98 37.31
CA PHE A 39 24.80 -30.73 38.38
C PHE A 39 23.79 -29.73 39.01
N ALA A 40 22.49 -29.99 39.27
CA ALA A 40 21.81 -30.76 40.34
C ALA A 40 21.16 -29.88 41.45
N MET A 41 19.83 -30.06 41.63
CA MET A 41 18.97 -30.11 42.85
C MET A 41 19.12 -29.04 43.98
N ASP A 42 18.10 -28.63 44.77
CA ASP A 42 16.80 -29.18 45.17
C ASP A 42 15.97 -28.08 45.90
N THR A 43 14.63 -28.21 45.97
CA THR A 43 13.79 -28.12 47.21
C THR A 43 12.30 -27.93 46.93
N ARG A 44 11.50 -28.76 47.62
CA ARG A 44 10.02 -28.90 47.65
C ARG A 44 9.38 -27.75 48.47
N ILE A 45 8.08 -27.42 48.38
CA ILE A 45 6.96 -28.10 49.11
C ILE A 45 5.59 -27.43 48.80
N SER A 46 4.55 -28.28 48.69
CA SER A 46 3.11 -28.14 49.06
C SER A 46 2.04 -27.45 48.18
N SER A 47 1.24 -28.34 47.57
CA SER A 47 -0.24 -28.53 47.61
C SER A 47 -1.26 -27.38 47.45
N ARG A 48 -2.11 -27.50 46.41
CA ARG A 48 -3.58 -27.65 46.49
C ARG A 48 -4.17 -27.93 45.10
N ALA A 49 -5.08 -28.92 45.01
CA ALA A 49 -5.85 -29.27 43.80
C ALA A 49 -6.99 -28.25 43.54
N PRO A 50 -7.58 -28.21 42.32
CA PRO A 50 -8.75 -29.04 42.09
C PRO A 50 -8.97 -29.59 40.64
N SER A 51 -9.86 -30.58 40.58
CA SER A 51 -10.73 -31.01 39.46
C SER A 51 -10.12 -31.48 38.15
N GLN A 52 -10.01 -32.81 38.01
CA GLN A 52 -9.90 -33.50 36.72
C GLN A 52 -11.25 -33.46 35.98
N PHE A 53 -11.30 -32.75 34.87
CA PHE A 53 -12.20 -33.09 33.75
C PHE A 53 -11.38 -33.88 32.74
N THR A 54 -11.61 -35.19 32.67
CA THR A 54 -11.01 -36.06 31.66
C THR A 54 -11.80 -35.91 30.35
N ILE A 55 -11.32 -35.08 29.42
CA ILE A 55 -11.77 -35.15 28.02
C ILE A 55 -10.98 -36.27 27.36
N ARG A 56 -11.67 -37.38 27.14
CA ARG A 56 -11.20 -38.53 26.37
C ARG A 56 -11.03 -38.08 24.92
N ALA A 57 -9.80 -37.83 24.49
CA ALA A 57 -9.49 -37.65 23.08
C ALA A 57 -9.78 -38.96 22.34
N GLN A 58 -10.87 -38.99 21.57
CA GLN A 58 -11.04 -40.00 20.53
C GLN A 58 -10.00 -39.69 19.45
N GLN A 59 -8.94 -40.48 19.45
CA GLN A 59 -7.98 -40.56 18.36
C GLN A 59 -8.74 -41.13 17.16
N SER A 60 -9.19 -40.27 16.25
CA SER A 60 -9.64 -40.71 14.93
C SER A 60 -8.39 -40.96 14.11
N ASP A 61 -8.23 -42.22 13.69
CA ASP A 61 -7.24 -42.65 12.73
C ASP A 61 -7.49 -41.94 11.39
N LEU A 62 -6.92 -40.76 11.22
CA LEU A 62 -6.72 -40.15 9.91
C LEU A 62 -5.48 -40.80 9.30
N LYS A 63 -5.72 -41.88 8.55
CA LYS A 63 -4.82 -42.26 7.47
C LYS A 63 -4.70 -41.05 6.54
N GLU A 64 -3.52 -40.43 6.51
CA GLU A 64 -3.11 -39.50 5.44
C GLU A 64 -3.12 -40.26 4.11
N SER A 65 -4.26 -40.28 3.44
CA SER A 65 -4.27 -40.39 2.00
C SER A 65 -3.90 -39.01 1.46
N LEU A 66 -2.72 -38.91 0.85
CA LEU A 66 -2.36 -37.83 -0.07
C LEU A 66 -3.33 -37.86 -1.27
N GLY A 67 -4.55 -37.38 -1.05
CA GLY A 67 -5.55 -37.16 -2.08
C GLY A 67 -5.30 -35.79 -2.69
N VAL A 68 -5.00 -35.77 -3.99
CA VAL A 68 -5.05 -34.54 -4.80
C VAL A 68 -6.48 -33.99 -4.68
N ALA A 69 -6.66 -32.86 -4.00
CA ALA A 69 -7.96 -32.22 -3.90
C ALA A 69 -8.51 -32.00 -5.32
N SER A 70 -9.76 -32.39 -5.55
CA SER A 70 -10.37 -32.20 -6.87
C SER A 70 -10.49 -30.70 -7.17
N SER A 71 -10.42 -30.30 -8.44
CA SER A 71 -10.57 -28.89 -8.84
C SER A 71 -11.88 -28.27 -8.34
N SER A 72 -12.93 -29.07 -8.11
CA SER A 72 -14.18 -28.65 -7.49
C SER A 72 -14.04 -28.32 -6.01
N ASP A 73 -13.29 -29.12 -5.23
CA ASP A 73 -13.14 -28.90 -3.79
C ASP A 73 -12.34 -27.63 -3.48
N LEU A 74 -11.33 -27.34 -4.32
CA LEU A 74 -10.55 -26.10 -4.22
C LEU A 74 -11.42 -24.87 -4.51
N LYS A 75 -12.27 -24.93 -5.54
CA LYS A 75 -13.20 -23.85 -5.87
C LYS A 75 -14.23 -23.59 -4.75
N ILE A 76 -14.70 -24.64 -4.08
CA ILE A 76 -15.62 -24.50 -2.94
C ILE A 76 -14.93 -23.80 -1.78
N LYS A 77 -13.71 -24.22 -1.41
CA LYS A 77 -12.94 -23.58 -0.33
C LYS A 77 -12.60 -22.13 -0.63
N GLU A 78 -12.19 -21.81 -1.86
CA GLU A 78 -11.94 -20.43 -2.29
C GLU A 78 -13.22 -19.57 -2.16
N TRP A 79 -14.36 -20.12 -2.58
CA TRP A 79 -15.66 -19.46 -2.47
C TRP A 79 -16.07 -19.22 -1.00
N GLU A 80 -15.88 -20.19 -0.12
CA GLU A 80 -16.17 -20.07 1.31
C GLU A 80 -15.28 -18.99 1.96
N VAL A 81 -13.98 -18.98 1.67
CA VAL A 81 -13.05 -17.94 2.18
C VAL A 81 -13.47 -16.56 1.71
N ASP A 82 -13.77 -16.39 0.42
CA ASP A 82 -14.24 -15.12 -0.14
C ASP A 82 -15.57 -14.68 0.51
N MET A 83 -16.47 -15.63 0.81
CA MET A 83 -17.72 -15.34 1.52
C MET A 83 -17.47 -14.82 2.93
N TYR A 84 -16.62 -15.49 3.72
CA TYR A 84 -16.27 -15.04 5.08
C TYR A 84 -15.61 -13.66 5.09
N GLN A 85 -14.73 -13.37 4.13
CA GLN A 85 -14.11 -12.06 4.00
C GLN A 85 -15.13 -10.96 3.71
N ASN A 86 -16.12 -11.25 2.85
CA ASN A 86 -17.20 -10.32 2.55
C ASN A 86 -18.10 -10.07 3.78
N GLU A 87 -18.44 -11.11 4.55
CA GLU A 87 -19.21 -10.96 5.79
C GLU A 87 -18.46 -10.11 6.83
N LEU A 88 -17.15 -10.34 7.00
CA LEU A 88 -16.32 -9.54 7.88
C LEU A 88 -16.31 -8.07 7.45
N ALA A 89 -16.11 -7.81 6.15
CA ALA A 89 -16.11 -6.46 5.59
C ALA A 89 -17.46 -5.75 5.83
N ILE A 90 -18.59 -6.44 5.59
CA ILE A 90 -19.93 -5.92 5.85
C ILE A 90 -20.13 -5.61 7.34
N SER A 91 -19.67 -6.49 8.24
CA SER A 91 -19.76 -6.25 9.69
C SER A 91 -19.00 -5.00 10.15
N GLN A 92 -17.91 -4.67 9.45
CA GLN A 92 -17.11 -3.45 9.64
C GLN A 92 -17.71 -2.24 8.89
N GLY A 93 -18.79 -2.42 8.14
CA GLY A 93 -19.44 -1.38 7.35
C GLY A 93 -18.65 -0.94 6.11
N ILE A 94 -17.72 -1.78 5.64
CA ILE A 94 -17.04 -1.59 4.35
C ILE A 94 -18.07 -1.84 3.25
N ARG A 95 -18.28 -0.84 2.40
CA ARG A 95 -19.27 -0.89 1.31
C ARG A 95 -18.66 -1.26 -0.04
N ILE A 96 -17.34 -1.12 -0.17
CA ILE A 96 -16.64 -1.35 -1.44
C ILE A 96 -16.31 -2.83 -1.57
N ARG A 97 -16.94 -3.48 -2.54
CA ARG A 97 -16.63 -4.88 -2.87
C ARG A 97 -15.32 -4.94 -3.65
N ARG A 98 -14.46 -5.89 -3.32
CA ARG A 98 -13.17 -6.06 -4.01
C ARG A 98 -13.24 -7.00 -5.21
N LYS A 99 -14.25 -7.86 -5.24
CA LYS A 99 -14.52 -8.80 -6.32
C LYS A 99 -16.00 -8.74 -6.69
N PRO A 100 -16.36 -9.12 -7.92
CA PRO A 100 -17.75 -9.39 -8.29
C PRO A 100 -18.37 -10.42 -7.34
N PRO A 101 -19.69 -10.38 -7.10
CA PRO A 101 -20.39 -11.42 -6.35
C PRO A 101 -20.10 -12.80 -6.95
N SER A 102 -19.48 -13.67 -6.15
CA SER A 102 -19.14 -15.01 -6.60
C SER A 102 -20.40 -15.89 -6.57
N LYS A 103 -20.80 -16.40 -7.73
CA LYS A 103 -21.90 -17.38 -7.84
C LYS A 103 -21.46 -18.65 -7.12
N ALA A 104 -22.36 -19.23 -6.31
CA ALA A 104 -22.11 -20.50 -5.65
C ALA A 104 -21.68 -21.56 -6.69
N PRO A 105 -20.62 -22.35 -6.42
CA PRO A 105 -20.19 -23.40 -7.34
C PRO A 105 -21.33 -24.38 -7.65
N LEU A 106 -21.39 -24.87 -8.90
CA LEU A 106 -22.35 -25.93 -9.27
C LEU A 106 -22.15 -27.14 -8.35
N GLY A 107 -23.20 -27.54 -7.62
CA GLY A 107 -23.17 -28.70 -6.72
C GLY A 107 -22.89 -28.37 -5.25
N TYR A 108 -22.73 -27.10 -4.86
CA TYR A 108 -22.70 -26.75 -3.44
C TYR A 108 -24.09 -26.91 -2.81
N THR A 109 -24.25 -27.97 -2.00
CA THR A 109 -25.42 -28.19 -1.15
C THR A 109 -25.00 -28.00 0.30
N GLY A 110 -25.06 -26.77 0.79
CA GLY A 110 -24.85 -26.50 2.22
C GLY A 110 -25.86 -27.26 3.10
N PRO A 111 -25.68 -27.32 4.43
CA PRO A 111 -26.52 -28.12 5.32
C PRO A 111 -27.96 -27.63 5.45
N PHE A 112 -28.30 -26.44 4.96
CA PHE A 112 -29.67 -25.92 4.96
C PHE A 112 -29.95 -25.16 3.68
N GLU A 113 -30.97 -25.60 2.93
CA GLU A 113 -31.43 -24.95 1.71
C GLU A 113 -32.29 -23.73 2.06
N LEU A 114 -31.64 -22.66 2.53
CA LEU A 114 -32.21 -21.33 2.53
C LEU A 114 -31.61 -20.59 1.34
N ARG A 115 -32.24 -20.76 0.18
CA ARG A 115 -32.06 -19.84 -0.95
C ARG A 115 -32.67 -18.50 -0.51
N LEU A 116 -31.92 -17.73 0.27
CA LEU A 116 -32.17 -16.31 0.40
C LEU A 116 -32.15 -15.78 -1.04
N LEU A 117 -33.29 -15.28 -1.48
CA LEU A 117 -33.35 -14.36 -2.61
C LEU A 117 -32.54 -13.14 -2.17
N ASN A 118 -31.21 -13.24 -2.27
CA ASN A 118 -30.32 -12.12 -2.07
C ASN A 118 -30.80 -11.08 -3.08
N GLY A 119 -31.45 -10.02 -2.56
CA GLY A 119 -31.95 -8.93 -3.36
C GLY A 119 -30.86 -8.51 -4.32
N GLN A 120 -31.19 -8.51 -5.61
CA GLN A 120 -30.31 -8.31 -6.78
C GLN A 120 -29.01 -7.57 -6.43
N VAL A 121 -27.99 -8.32 -5.98
CA VAL A 121 -26.66 -7.75 -5.77
C VAL A 121 -26.12 -7.54 -7.17
N ALA A 122 -26.01 -6.28 -7.59
CA ALA A 122 -25.67 -5.95 -8.97
C ALA A 122 -24.32 -6.58 -9.37
N ASP A 123 -24.30 -7.24 -10.53
CA ASP A 123 -23.10 -7.85 -11.14
C ASP A 123 -22.10 -6.79 -11.67
N SER A 124 -22.42 -5.49 -11.50
CA SER A 124 -21.59 -4.35 -11.88
C SER A 124 -21.11 -3.57 -10.64
N PRO A 125 -19.95 -2.89 -10.73
CA PRO A 125 -19.48 -2.03 -9.66
C PRO A 125 -20.44 -0.85 -9.44
N SER A 126 -20.65 -0.46 -8.19
CA SER A 126 -21.60 0.58 -7.78
C SER A 126 -20.97 1.98 -7.84
N ASN A 127 -19.65 2.06 -7.73
CA ASN A 127 -18.88 3.29 -7.80
C ASN A 127 -17.50 3.04 -8.42
N ILE A 128 -16.77 4.14 -8.68
CA ILE A 128 -15.45 4.08 -9.33
C ILE A 128 -14.41 3.33 -8.50
N LEU A 129 -14.44 3.45 -7.17
CA LEU A 129 -13.45 2.81 -6.31
C LEU A 129 -13.61 1.29 -6.39
N GLU A 130 -14.85 0.84 -6.43
CA GLU A 130 -15.20 -0.57 -6.63
C GLU A 130 -14.69 -1.08 -8.00
N GLU A 131 -14.93 -0.32 -9.08
CA GLU A 131 -14.42 -0.65 -10.42
C GLU A 131 -12.88 -0.72 -10.46
N ILE A 132 -12.22 0.24 -9.82
CA ILE A 132 -10.75 0.27 -9.70
C ILE A 132 -10.28 -0.98 -8.97
N THR A 133 -10.92 -1.32 -7.84
CA THR A 133 -10.48 -2.41 -6.98
C THR A 133 -10.67 -3.77 -7.64
N TRP A 134 -11.79 -3.98 -8.37
CA TRP A 134 -12.02 -5.20 -9.15
C TRP A 134 -11.00 -5.39 -10.26
N PHE A 135 -10.62 -4.30 -10.93
CA PHE A 135 -9.58 -4.34 -11.95
C PHE A 135 -8.21 -4.64 -11.31
N LYS A 136 -7.91 -4.03 -10.16
CA LYS A 136 -6.63 -4.18 -9.46
C LYS A 136 -6.38 -5.62 -9.02
N ASP A 137 -7.40 -6.34 -8.53
CA ASP A 137 -7.28 -7.75 -8.14
C ASP A 137 -6.81 -8.63 -9.31
N GLN A 138 -7.36 -8.40 -10.50
CA GLN A 138 -6.96 -9.09 -11.73
C GLN A 138 -5.57 -8.68 -12.22
N GLU A 139 -5.26 -7.38 -12.16
CA GLU A 139 -3.95 -6.85 -12.55
C GLU A 139 -2.84 -7.44 -11.68
N VAL A 140 -3.01 -7.38 -10.36
CA VAL A 140 -2.06 -7.93 -9.38
C VAL A 140 -1.86 -9.43 -9.58
N SER A 141 -2.93 -10.17 -9.86
CA SER A 141 -2.83 -11.62 -10.14
C SER A 141 -1.90 -11.89 -11.34
N ARG A 142 -2.05 -11.14 -12.44
CA ARG A 142 -1.16 -11.26 -13.61
C ARG A 142 0.27 -10.82 -13.30
N MET A 143 0.44 -9.74 -12.53
CA MET A 143 1.77 -9.26 -12.16
C MET A 143 2.52 -10.25 -11.26
N LYS A 144 1.80 -10.98 -10.38
CA LYS A 144 2.35 -12.04 -9.53
C LYS A 144 2.88 -13.22 -10.34
N GLU A 145 2.26 -13.55 -11.46
CA GLU A 145 2.75 -14.58 -12.38
C GLU A 145 4.08 -14.17 -13.02
N LEU A 146 4.19 -12.89 -13.42
CA LEU A 146 5.41 -12.35 -14.03
C LEU A 146 6.53 -12.10 -13.01
N ASN A 147 6.17 -11.72 -11.77
CA ASN A 147 7.11 -11.38 -10.71
C ASN A 147 6.73 -12.14 -9.42
N PRO A 148 7.15 -13.41 -9.28
CA PRO A 148 6.82 -14.21 -8.11
C PRO A 148 7.31 -13.58 -6.80
N LEU A 149 6.52 -13.75 -5.73
CA LEU A 149 6.80 -13.16 -4.42
C LEU A 149 8.21 -13.49 -3.88
N GLU A 150 8.69 -14.71 -4.11
CA GLU A 150 10.02 -15.13 -3.67
C GLU A 150 11.16 -14.38 -4.37
N ALA A 151 10.96 -13.98 -5.64
CA ALA A 151 11.92 -13.13 -6.34
C ALA A 151 11.94 -11.73 -5.73
N LEU A 152 10.77 -11.18 -5.38
CA LEU A 152 10.68 -9.87 -4.74
C LEU A 152 11.29 -9.84 -3.34
N LYS A 153 11.07 -10.89 -2.53
CA LYS A 153 11.69 -11.00 -1.20
C LYS A 153 13.22 -10.91 -1.29
N LYS A 154 13.83 -11.66 -2.21
CA LYS A 154 15.28 -11.62 -2.48
C LYS A 154 15.75 -10.25 -2.98
N ALA A 155 14.95 -9.59 -3.82
CA ALA A 155 15.27 -8.25 -4.29
C ALA A 155 15.24 -7.22 -3.14
N VAL A 156 14.27 -7.33 -2.22
CA VAL A 156 14.18 -6.44 -1.05
C VAL A 156 15.33 -6.63 -0.06
N GLU A 157 15.85 -7.86 0.10
CA GLU A 157 17.02 -8.13 0.95
C GLU A 157 18.26 -7.32 0.54
N ASN A 158 18.38 -7.01 -0.75
CA ASN A 158 19.49 -6.23 -1.31
C ASN A 158 19.12 -4.75 -1.57
N ALA A 159 17.91 -4.33 -1.21
CA ALA A 159 17.46 -2.97 -1.46
C ALA A 159 18.12 -1.98 -0.47
N PRO A 160 18.52 -0.77 -0.93
CA PRO A 160 19.02 0.28 -0.03
C PRO A 160 18.00 0.61 1.07
N PRO A 161 18.42 1.01 2.28
CA PRO A 161 17.51 1.38 3.35
C PRO A 161 16.44 2.39 2.90
N THR A 162 15.23 2.26 3.43
CA THR A 162 14.18 3.24 3.23
C THR A 162 14.56 4.56 3.89
N ARG A 163 14.00 5.65 3.37
CA ARG A 163 14.12 6.97 3.97
C ARG A 163 12.97 7.20 4.94
N ASP A 164 13.24 7.96 6.00
CA ASP A 164 12.26 8.20 7.05
C ASP A 164 11.16 9.16 6.58
N PHE A 165 10.06 8.60 6.07
CA PHE A 165 8.90 9.33 5.57
C PHE A 165 8.20 10.12 6.68
N VAL A 166 8.00 9.50 7.86
CA VAL A 166 7.32 10.14 9.00
C VAL A 166 8.20 11.24 9.59
N GLY A 167 9.49 10.95 9.77
CA GLY A 167 10.48 11.92 10.24
C GLY A 167 10.59 13.13 9.33
N ALA A 168 10.62 12.95 8.01
CA ALA A 168 10.66 14.05 7.05
C ALA A 168 9.47 15.02 7.20
N LEU A 169 8.26 14.49 7.43
CA LEU A 169 7.07 15.31 7.69
C LEU A 169 7.18 16.07 9.02
N ARG A 170 7.61 15.39 10.10
CA ARG A 170 7.82 16.02 11.41
C ARG A 170 8.84 17.14 11.34
N THR A 171 9.98 16.89 10.72
CA THR A 171 11.05 17.88 10.56
C THR A 171 10.60 19.07 9.72
N ALA A 172 9.88 18.85 8.62
CA ALA A 172 9.34 19.93 7.80
C ALA A 172 8.34 20.80 8.58
N HIS A 173 7.46 20.15 9.35
CA HIS A 173 6.48 20.85 10.19
C HIS A 173 7.15 21.70 11.28
N GLN A 174 8.12 21.13 11.99
CA GLN A 174 8.86 21.82 13.05
C GLN A 174 9.68 22.99 12.52
N ARG A 175 10.31 22.83 11.35
CA ARG A 175 11.17 23.85 10.73
C ARG A 175 10.35 25.03 10.22
N THR A 176 9.26 24.78 9.51
CA THR A 176 8.52 25.84 8.79
C THR A 176 7.36 26.44 9.58
N GLY A 177 6.82 25.68 10.56
CA GLY A 177 5.56 25.98 11.23
C GLY A 177 4.31 25.69 10.39
N PHE A 178 4.45 25.14 9.18
CA PHE A 178 3.36 24.76 8.27
C PHE A 178 3.19 23.24 8.25
N PRO A 179 2.05 22.71 7.78
CA PRO A 179 1.93 21.29 7.51
C PRO A 179 3.00 20.82 6.51
N GLY A 180 3.66 19.70 6.78
CA GLY A 180 4.63 19.10 5.86
C GLY A 180 3.97 18.72 4.53
N LEU A 181 4.54 19.17 3.40
CA LEU A 181 3.99 18.91 2.08
C LEU A 181 4.39 17.52 1.55
N ILE A 182 3.39 16.69 1.25
CA ILE A 182 3.51 15.52 0.37
C ILE A 182 3.06 15.95 -1.03
N ALA A 183 4.01 16.25 -1.93
CA ALA A 183 3.70 16.71 -3.27
C ALA A 183 3.43 15.51 -4.21
N GLU A 184 2.28 15.50 -4.87
CA GLU A 184 1.84 14.37 -5.67
C GLU A 184 2.23 14.51 -7.15
N VAL A 185 2.96 13.52 -7.65
CA VAL A 185 3.36 13.34 -9.04
C VAL A 185 2.28 12.52 -9.74
N LYS A 186 1.43 13.20 -10.51
CA LYS A 186 0.22 12.63 -11.13
C LYS A 186 0.04 13.11 -12.57
N LYS A 187 -0.20 12.18 -13.50
CA LYS A 187 -0.44 12.48 -14.93
C LYS A 187 -1.91 12.77 -15.22
N ALA A 188 -2.81 11.93 -14.71
CA ALA A 188 -4.24 12.00 -14.95
C ALA A 188 -5.04 11.64 -13.69
N SER A 189 -6.35 11.92 -13.70
CA SER A 189 -7.29 11.35 -12.73
C SER A 189 -8.63 11.02 -13.40
N PRO A 190 -9.40 10.04 -12.88
CA PRO A 190 -10.73 9.72 -13.42
C PRO A 190 -11.67 10.93 -13.49
N SER A 191 -11.56 11.84 -12.52
CA SER A 191 -12.42 13.02 -12.40
C SER A 191 -12.03 14.20 -13.30
N ARG A 192 -10.77 14.29 -13.75
CA ARG A 192 -10.25 15.46 -14.48
C ARG A 192 -9.59 15.12 -15.81
N GLY A 193 -9.47 13.84 -16.16
CA GLY A 193 -8.74 13.41 -17.34
C GLY A 193 -7.24 13.67 -17.21
N ILE A 194 -6.60 14.02 -18.33
CA ILE A 194 -5.16 14.35 -18.36
C ILE A 194 -4.94 15.73 -17.72
N LEU A 195 -4.09 15.78 -16.69
CA LEU A 195 -3.74 17.02 -15.99
C LEU A 195 -2.49 17.69 -16.58
N LYS A 196 -1.58 16.88 -17.14
CA LYS A 196 -0.34 17.35 -17.78
C LYS A 196 -0.02 16.45 -18.97
N GLU A 197 -0.06 17.03 -20.17
CA GLU A 197 0.24 16.31 -21.43
C GLU A 197 1.73 15.91 -21.48
N ASN A 198 2.62 16.89 -21.30
CA ASN A 198 4.05 16.68 -21.19
C ASN A 198 4.41 16.28 -19.75
N PHE A 199 4.34 14.99 -19.48
CA PHE A 199 4.57 14.42 -18.16
C PHE A 199 5.94 13.75 -18.08
N ASP A 200 6.89 14.43 -17.46
CA ASP A 200 8.14 13.85 -16.99
C ASP A 200 8.10 13.72 -15.45
N PRO A 201 8.01 12.50 -14.90
CA PRO A 201 7.90 12.30 -13.46
C PRO A 201 9.17 12.74 -12.71
N VAL A 202 10.34 12.67 -13.32
CA VAL A 202 11.63 13.02 -12.71
C VAL A 202 11.76 14.53 -12.62
N GLU A 203 11.50 15.26 -13.70
CA GLU A 203 11.55 16.73 -13.70
C GLU A 203 10.56 17.32 -12.68
N ILE A 204 9.34 16.78 -12.62
CA ILE A 204 8.31 17.21 -11.67
C ILE A 204 8.77 16.93 -10.23
N ALA A 205 9.30 15.73 -9.95
CA ALA A 205 9.77 15.36 -8.62
C ALA A 205 10.92 16.26 -8.14
N GLN A 206 11.88 16.56 -9.02
CA GLN A 206 12.98 17.46 -8.71
C GLN A 206 12.49 18.90 -8.47
N ALA A 207 11.50 19.37 -9.24
CA ALA A 207 10.89 20.67 -9.01
C ALA A 207 10.18 20.73 -7.65
N TYR A 208 9.43 19.68 -7.27
CA TYR A 208 8.81 19.61 -5.95
C TYR A 208 9.82 19.59 -4.80
N GLU A 209 10.91 18.84 -4.95
CA GLU A 209 12.00 18.82 -3.96
C GLU A 209 12.62 20.22 -3.79
N ARG A 210 12.95 20.91 -4.89
CA ARG A 210 13.46 22.29 -4.83
C ARG A 210 12.44 23.27 -4.25
N GLY A 211 11.15 23.04 -4.49
CA GLY A 211 10.06 23.82 -3.92
C GLY A 211 9.84 23.59 -2.41
N GLY A 212 10.54 22.64 -1.79
CA GLY A 212 10.48 22.36 -0.36
C GLY A 212 9.47 21.28 0.05
N ALA A 213 9.04 20.41 -0.89
CA ALA A 213 8.25 19.24 -0.55
C ALA A 213 9.00 18.35 0.46
N ALA A 214 8.33 17.96 1.54
CA ALA A 214 8.89 17.09 2.56
C ALA A 214 8.97 15.64 2.07
N CYS A 215 7.95 15.22 1.34
CA CYS A 215 7.82 13.90 0.74
C CYS A 215 7.16 14.01 -0.63
N LEU A 216 7.27 12.96 -1.44
CA LEU A 216 6.56 12.85 -2.71
C LEU A 216 5.56 11.71 -2.67
N SER A 217 4.41 11.88 -3.31
CA SER A 217 3.46 10.82 -3.60
C SER A 217 3.48 10.52 -5.09
N VAL A 218 3.65 9.27 -5.48
CA VAL A 218 3.75 8.89 -6.89
C VAL A 218 2.62 7.92 -7.23
N LEU A 219 1.80 8.29 -8.20
CA LEU A 219 0.72 7.43 -8.68
C LEU A 219 1.32 6.28 -9.49
N THR A 220 0.95 5.06 -9.10
CA THR A 220 1.43 3.83 -9.75
C THR A 220 0.34 3.09 -10.53
N ASP A 221 -0.93 3.45 -10.33
CA ASP A 221 -2.03 2.90 -11.09
C ASP A 221 -2.00 3.33 -12.57
N GLN A 222 -1.89 2.35 -13.46
CA GLN A 222 -1.75 2.59 -14.90
C GLN A 222 -3.08 2.96 -15.56
N LYS A 223 -4.16 2.25 -15.26
CA LYS A 223 -5.42 2.35 -16.01
C LYS A 223 -6.15 3.67 -15.77
N TYR A 224 -6.26 4.10 -14.51
CA TYR A 224 -7.12 5.22 -14.10
C TYR A 224 -6.34 6.51 -13.90
N PHE A 225 -5.07 6.42 -13.48
CA PHE A 225 -4.21 7.58 -13.21
C PHE A 225 -3.08 7.78 -14.24
N LYS A 226 -2.90 6.83 -15.17
CA LYS A 226 -1.78 6.81 -16.14
C LYS A 226 -0.41 6.90 -15.44
N GLY A 227 -0.32 6.31 -14.26
CA GLY A 227 0.88 6.17 -13.46
C GLY A 227 1.69 4.94 -13.85
N GLY A 228 2.61 4.55 -12.97
CA GLY A 228 3.41 3.33 -13.11
C GLY A 228 4.44 3.20 -12.00
N PHE A 229 4.76 1.96 -11.63
CA PHE A 229 5.81 1.66 -10.65
C PHE A 229 7.20 2.09 -11.15
N GLU A 230 7.39 2.16 -12.45
CA GLU A 230 8.59 2.66 -13.12
C GLU A 230 8.84 4.13 -12.80
N ASN A 231 7.80 4.93 -12.53
CA ASN A 231 7.95 6.33 -12.13
C ASN A 231 8.63 6.44 -10.76
N LEU A 232 8.30 5.55 -9.80
CA LEU A 232 8.98 5.51 -8.49
C LEU A 232 10.48 5.22 -8.67
N GLU A 233 10.79 4.21 -9.48
CA GLU A 233 12.16 3.76 -9.75
C GLU A 233 12.96 4.85 -10.48
N ALA A 234 12.37 5.51 -11.47
CA ALA A 234 12.99 6.60 -12.20
C ALA A 234 13.29 7.80 -11.29
N ILE A 235 12.32 8.23 -10.49
CA ILE A 235 12.49 9.34 -9.52
C ILE A 235 13.59 9.01 -8.51
N ARG A 236 13.58 7.79 -7.97
CA ARG A 236 14.61 7.32 -7.03
C ARG A 236 16.00 7.34 -7.67
N SER A 237 16.11 6.80 -8.89
CA SER A 237 17.37 6.66 -9.62
C SER A 237 17.95 8.02 -10.06
N ALA A 238 17.08 9.00 -10.31
CA ALA A 238 17.47 10.37 -10.64
C ALA A 238 18.07 11.16 -9.46
N GLY A 239 18.14 10.57 -8.26
CA GLY A 239 18.85 11.12 -7.12
C GLY A 239 18.04 12.01 -6.19
N VAL A 240 16.73 12.16 -6.44
CA VAL A 240 15.78 12.86 -5.55
C VAL A 240 15.91 12.31 -4.13
N LYS A 241 15.99 13.20 -3.13
CA LYS A 241 16.23 12.96 -1.69
C LYS A 241 14.93 12.87 -0.86
N CYS A 242 13.83 13.45 -1.31
CA CYS A 242 12.52 13.26 -0.70
C CYS A 242 12.15 11.76 -0.56
N PRO A 243 11.54 11.36 0.56
CA PRO A 243 10.91 10.05 0.69
C PRO A 243 9.72 9.89 -0.29
N LEU A 244 9.49 8.67 -0.76
CA LEU A 244 8.51 8.35 -1.80
C LEU A 244 7.36 7.48 -1.26
N LEU A 245 6.13 7.99 -1.34
CA LEU A 245 4.90 7.25 -1.13
C LEU A 245 4.46 6.59 -2.44
N CYS A 246 4.32 5.27 -2.42
CA CYS A 246 3.62 4.52 -3.46
C CYS A 246 2.11 4.71 -3.29
N LYS A 247 1.52 5.64 -4.06
CA LYS A 247 0.07 5.87 -4.08
C LYS A 247 -0.56 4.88 -5.05
N GLU A 248 -1.13 3.83 -4.46
CA GLU A 248 -1.72 2.69 -5.16
C GLU A 248 -2.92 2.16 -4.37
N PHE A 249 -3.82 1.45 -5.07
CA PHE A 249 -4.88 0.67 -4.45
C PHE A 249 -4.29 -0.68 -3.98
N VAL A 250 -3.77 -0.72 -2.77
CA VAL A 250 -3.18 -1.95 -2.20
C VAL A 250 -4.29 -2.91 -1.81
N VAL A 251 -4.33 -4.06 -2.48
CA VAL A 251 -5.26 -5.19 -2.24
C VAL A 251 -4.52 -6.48 -1.87
N ASP A 252 -3.23 -6.59 -2.21
CA ASP A 252 -2.41 -7.78 -1.93
C ASP A 252 -1.05 -7.38 -1.32
N PRO A 253 -0.52 -8.15 -0.35
CA PRO A 253 0.80 -7.95 0.24
C PRO A 253 1.96 -7.90 -0.78
N TRP A 254 1.82 -8.58 -1.92
CA TRP A 254 2.76 -8.55 -3.04
C TRP A 254 3.04 -7.11 -3.51
N GLN A 255 2.03 -6.24 -3.53
CA GLN A 255 2.20 -4.85 -3.96
C GLN A 255 3.16 -4.08 -3.04
N ILE A 256 3.19 -4.38 -1.74
CA ILE A 256 4.10 -3.74 -0.78
C ILE A 256 5.55 -4.17 -1.05
N TYR A 257 5.78 -5.47 -1.31
CA TYR A 257 7.09 -5.95 -1.74
C TYR A 257 7.50 -5.31 -3.06
N TYR A 258 6.60 -5.25 -4.03
CA TYR A 258 6.88 -4.67 -5.34
C TYR A 258 7.22 -3.18 -5.25
N ALA A 259 6.41 -2.39 -4.53
CA ALA A 259 6.68 -0.99 -4.25
C ALA A 259 8.05 -0.78 -3.59
N ARG A 260 8.42 -1.65 -2.62
CA ARG A 260 9.72 -1.60 -1.96
C ARG A 260 10.87 -1.82 -2.93
N THR A 261 10.76 -2.80 -3.83
CA THR A 261 11.78 -3.04 -4.87
C THR A 261 11.94 -1.86 -5.82
N LYS A 262 10.90 -1.05 -5.98
CA LYS A 262 10.87 0.15 -6.83
C LYS A 262 11.29 1.42 -6.09
N GLY A 263 11.74 1.29 -4.84
CA GLY A 263 12.29 2.38 -4.06
C GLY A 263 11.29 3.17 -3.25
N ALA A 264 10.06 2.68 -3.03
CA ALA A 264 9.12 3.29 -2.10
C ALA A 264 9.67 3.30 -0.66
N ASP A 265 9.30 4.35 0.08
CA ASP A 265 9.53 4.51 1.52
C ASP A 265 8.22 4.47 2.33
N ALA A 266 7.09 4.66 1.65
CA ALA A 266 5.77 4.54 2.24
C ALA A 266 4.77 3.90 1.26
N VAL A 267 3.70 3.33 1.80
CA VAL A 267 2.57 2.78 1.03
C VAL A 267 1.24 3.35 1.52
N LEU A 268 0.26 3.39 0.63
CA LEU A 268 -1.11 3.78 0.94
C LEU A 268 -1.95 2.56 1.32
N LEU A 269 -2.69 2.64 2.42
CA LEU A 269 -3.68 1.64 2.83
C LEU A 269 -5.04 2.33 2.96
N ILE A 270 -6.06 1.86 2.25
CA ILE A 270 -7.36 2.54 2.17
C ILE A 270 -8.37 1.81 3.05
N ALA A 271 -8.86 2.45 4.12
CA ALA A 271 -9.81 1.84 5.06
C ALA A 271 -11.16 1.48 4.42
N ALA A 272 -11.52 2.19 3.34
CA ALA A 272 -12.73 1.95 2.56
C ALA A 272 -12.71 0.60 1.79
N ILE A 273 -11.55 -0.03 1.60
CA ILE A 273 -11.43 -1.32 0.87
C ILE A 273 -10.78 -2.43 1.70
N LEU A 274 -10.07 -2.09 2.79
CA LEU A 274 -9.34 -3.05 3.62
C LEU A 274 -10.06 -3.26 4.95
N THR A 275 -10.14 -4.53 5.38
CA THR A 275 -10.61 -4.89 6.72
C THR A 275 -9.58 -4.54 7.79
N ASP A 276 -10.00 -4.48 9.06
CA ASP A 276 -9.10 -4.15 10.17
C ASP A 276 -7.96 -5.17 10.32
N LEU A 277 -8.25 -6.45 10.02
CA LEU A 277 -7.26 -7.53 10.02
C LEU A 277 -6.22 -7.33 8.92
N GLU A 278 -6.67 -6.96 7.72
CA GLU A 278 -5.78 -6.67 6.59
C GLU A 278 -4.92 -5.44 6.84
N ILE A 279 -5.50 -4.34 7.33
CA ILE A 279 -4.74 -3.14 7.70
C ILE A 279 -3.68 -3.51 8.73
N THR A 280 -4.05 -4.24 9.78
CA THR A 280 -3.10 -4.71 10.82
C THR A 280 -1.97 -5.56 10.22
N TYR A 281 -2.29 -6.48 9.30
CA TYR A 281 -1.31 -7.33 8.64
C TYR A 281 -0.36 -6.52 7.73
N LEU A 282 -0.92 -5.65 6.90
CA LEU A 282 -0.18 -4.83 5.94
C LEU A 282 0.68 -3.76 6.65
N LEU A 283 0.23 -3.23 7.79
CA LEU A 283 1.03 -2.37 8.67
C LEU A 283 2.26 -3.11 9.20
N LYS A 284 2.08 -4.30 9.76
CA LYS A 284 3.18 -5.14 10.25
C LYS A 284 4.16 -5.48 9.14
N LEU A 285 3.65 -5.80 7.95
CA LEU A 285 4.49 -6.06 6.78
C LEU A 285 5.26 -4.81 6.35
N SER A 286 4.60 -3.66 6.25
CA SER A 286 5.24 -2.38 5.90
C SER A 286 6.38 -2.08 6.86
N LYS A 287 6.13 -2.16 8.17
CA LYS A 287 7.15 -1.98 9.21
C LYS A 287 8.32 -2.97 9.07
N LYS A 288 8.04 -4.24 8.79
CA LYS A 288 9.09 -5.26 8.55
C LYS A 288 9.98 -4.92 7.35
N LEU A 289 9.44 -4.25 6.34
CA LEU A 289 10.16 -3.83 5.14
C LEU A 289 10.78 -2.42 5.25
N GLY A 290 10.63 -1.76 6.41
CA GLY A 290 11.10 -0.40 6.68
C GLY A 290 10.20 0.70 6.07
N LEU A 291 9.01 0.35 5.59
CA LEU A 291 8.07 1.28 4.98
C LEU A 291 7.16 1.92 6.03
N ALA A 292 6.88 3.21 5.87
CA ALA A 292 5.75 3.85 6.53
C ALA A 292 4.43 3.46 5.83
N ALA A 293 3.31 3.58 6.53
CA ALA A 293 1.99 3.35 5.96
C ALA A 293 1.09 4.54 6.24
N LEU A 294 0.56 5.15 5.16
CA LEU A 294 -0.48 6.16 5.24
C LEU A 294 -1.83 5.47 5.17
N VAL A 295 -2.58 5.48 6.28
CA VAL A 295 -3.92 4.88 6.34
C VAL A 295 -4.96 5.94 6.00
N GLU A 296 -5.59 5.81 4.84
CA GLU A 296 -6.56 6.77 4.29
C GLU A 296 -7.98 6.44 4.77
N VAL A 297 -8.68 7.47 5.27
CA VAL A 297 -10.07 7.45 5.73
C VAL A 297 -10.88 8.58 5.11
N HIS A 298 -12.19 8.39 5.01
CA HIS A 298 -13.14 9.32 4.42
C HIS A 298 -14.22 9.78 5.39
N ASP A 299 -14.64 8.91 6.32
CA ASP A 299 -15.76 9.17 7.21
C ASP A 299 -15.48 8.77 8.68
N GLU A 300 -16.45 9.06 9.55
CA GLU A 300 -16.36 8.79 10.99
C GLU A 300 -16.24 7.31 11.32
N ARG A 301 -16.86 6.44 10.51
CA ARG A 301 -16.82 5.00 10.74
C ARG A 301 -15.44 4.44 10.40
N GLU A 302 -14.89 4.84 9.27
CA GLU A 302 -13.52 4.50 8.87
C GLU A 302 -12.51 5.02 9.89
N MET A 303 -12.66 6.27 10.34
CA MET A 303 -11.83 6.85 11.40
C MET A 303 -11.91 6.03 12.69
N GLY A 304 -13.12 5.69 13.16
CA GLY A 304 -13.33 4.90 14.37
C GLY A 304 -12.66 3.52 14.29
N ARG A 305 -12.73 2.85 13.14
CA ARG A 305 -12.02 1.58 12.89
C ARG A 305 -10.51 1.75 12.96
N VAL A 306 -9.98 2.72 12.21
CA VAL A 306 -8.54 2.99 12.10
C VAL A 306 -7.94 3.36 13.46
N LEU A 307 -8.63 4.16 14.28
CA LEU A 307 -8.18 4.50 15.61
C LEU A 307 -8.15 3.30 16.58
N GLY A 308 -8.92 2.24 16.32
CA GLY A 308 -8.86 0.99 17.07
C GLY A 308 -7.62 0.13 16.78
N ILE A 309 -6.88 0.43 15.71
CA ILE A 309 -5.72 -0.37 15.27
C ILE A 309 -4.44 0.19 15.88
N GLU A 310 -3.61 -0.69 16.45
CA GLU A 310 -2.33 -0.31 17.03
C GLU A 310 -1.23 -0.14 15.97
N GLY A 311 -0.29 0.77 16.22
CA GLY A 311 0.90 0.97 15.40
C GLY A 311 0.71 1.84 14.16
N ILE A 312 -0.43 2.53 14.03
CA ILE A 312 -0.65 3.53 12.99
C ILE A 312 0.00 4.85 13.42
N GLU A 313 0.87 5.39 12.56
CA GLU A 313 1.58 6.65 12.79
C GLU A 313 1.06 7.78 11.87
N LEU A 314 0.52 7.43 10.70
CA LEU A 314 0.00 8.36 9.69
C LEU A 314 -1.45 8.02 9.35
N VAL A 315 -2.35 9.00 9.46
CA VAL A 315 -3.73 8.90 8.99
C VAL A 315 -4.00 9.99 7.98
N GLY A 316 -4.46 9.60 6.79
CA GLY A 316 -4.87 10.50 5.73
C GLY A 316 -6.36 10.72 5.75
N ILE A 317 -6.81 11.98 5.80
CA ILE A 317 -8.22 12.32 5.66
C ILE A 317 -8.44 12.78 4.23
N ASN A 318 -9.13 11.95 3.44
CA ASN A 318 -9.44 12.27 2.06
C ASN A 318 -10.77 13.03 1.98
N ASN A 319 -10.68 14.34 1.70
CA ASN A 319 -11.84 15.22 1.61
C ASN A 319 -12.68 15.02 0.34
N ARG A 320 -12.27 14.11 -0.57
CA ARG A 320 -13.02 13.77 -1.77
C ARG A 320 -13.90 12.55 -1.53
N SER A 321 -15.21 12.73 -1.67
CA SER A 321 -16.14 11.60 -1.71
C SER A 321 -15.87 10.73 -2.93
N LEU A 322 -15.68 9.43 -2.73
CA LEU A 322 -15.45 8.47 -3.81
C LEU A 322 -16.74 8.08 -4.55
N GLU A 323 -17.92 8.39 -3.97
CA GLU A 323 -19.22 8.20 -4.61
C GLU A 323 -19.62 9.38 -5.49
N THR A 324 -19.36 10.62 -5.03
CA THR A 324 -19.86 11.85 -5.70
C THR A 324 -18.76 12.71 -6.32
N PHE A 325 -17.48 12.41 -6.05
CA PHE A 325 -16.31 13.23 -6.36
C PHE A 325 -16.31 14.66 -5.81
N LYS A 326 -17.32 15.03 -5.01
CA LYS A 326 -17.37 16.30 -4.31
C LYS A 326 -16.25 16.35 -3.28
N VAL A 327 -15.64 17.54 -3.17
CA VAL A 327 -14.56 17.79 -2.24
C VAL A 327 -15.05 18.76 -1.18
N ASP A 328 -14.90 18.40 0.09
CA ASP A 328 -15.29 19.21 1.23
C ASP A 328 -14.21 19.15 2.32
N ILE A 329 -13.39 20.20 2.41
CA ILE A 329 -12.31 20.29 3.41
C ILE A 329 -12.84 20.40 4.85
N SER A 330 -14.12 20.73 5.06
CA SER A 330 -14.72 20.76 6.39
C SER A 330 -14.80 19.37 7.03
N ASN A 331 -14.76 18.31 6.21
CA ASN A 331 -14.70 16.93 6.69
C ASN A 331 -13.46 16.68 7.58
N THR A 332 -12.32 17.27 7.23
CA THR A 332 -11.10 17.21 8.05
C THR A 332 -11.37 17.73 9.46
N LYS A 333 -12.00 18.90 9.59
CA LYS A 333 -12.32 19.47 10.89
C LYS A 333 -13.29 18.59 11.66
N LYS A 334 -14.36 18.14 10.99
CA LYS A 334 -15.38 17.26 11.58
C LYS A 334 -14.79 15.99 12.16
N LEU A 335 -13.86 15.33 11.44
CA LEU A 335 -13.23 14.08 11.89
C LEU A 335 -12.20 14.28 12.99
N LEU A 336 -11.62 15.48 13.13
CA LEU A 336 -10.66 15.81 14.18
C LEU A 336 -11.31 16.42 15.43
N GLU A 337 -12.61 16.68 15.42
CA GLU A 337 -13.33 17.15 16.60
C GLU A 337 -13.60 16.02 17.61
N GLY A 338 -13.75 16.40 18.88
CA GLY A 338 -14.16 15.48 19.95
C GLY A 338 -13.18 14.35 20.25
N GLU A 339 -13.70 13.13 20.30
CA GLU A 339 -13.01 11.91 20.73
C GLU A 339 -11.86 11.54 19.80
N HIS A 340 -12.11 11.54 18.48
CA HIS A 340 -11.13 11.15 17.47
C HIS A 340 -9.88 12.02 17.56
N GLY A 341 -10.03 13.35 17.59
CA GLY A 341 -8.91 14.28 17.75
C GLY A 341 -8.18 14.16 19.09
N ARG A 342 -8.86 13.69 20.16
CA ARG A 342 -8.19 13.39 21.42
C ARG A 342 -7.29 12.15 21.28
N GLN A 343 -7.82 11.05 20.75
CA GLN A 343 -7.06 9.82 20.56
C GLN A 343 -5.87 10.01 19.61
N ILE A 344 -6.04 10.76 18.52
CA ILE A 344 -4.97 11.11 17.58
C ILE A 344 -3.82 11.81 18.29
N ARG A 345 -4.12 12.76 19.19
CA ARG A 345 -3.12 13.48 19.97
C ARG A 345 -2.45 12.60 21.02
N GLU A 346 -3.22 11.77 21.74
CA GLU A 346 -2.70 10.84 22.75
C GLU A 346 -1.75 9.81 22.14
N LYS A 347 -2.02 9.37 20.91
CA LYS A 347 -1.18 8.44 20.14
C LYS A 347 -0.06 9.11 19.34
N ASP A 348 0.05 10.44 19.41
CA ASP A 348 0.96 11.28 18.61
C ASP A 348 0.98 10.93 17.10
N MET A 349 -0.21 10.68 16.55
CA MET A 349 -0.38 10.38 15.13
C MET A 349 -0.27 11.67 14.31
N ILE A 350 0.29 11.57 13.11
CA ILE A 350 0.31 12.66 12.13
C ILE A 350 -0.92 12.52 11.25
N VAL A 351 -1.74 13.57 11.23
CA VAL A 351 -2.86 13.68 10.30
C VAL A 351 -2.38 14.36 9.02
N VAL A 352 -2.67 13.72 7.90
CA VAL A 352 -2.46 14.23 6.54
C VAL A 352 -3.80 14.69 5.98
N GLY A 353 -3.95 15.97 5.67
CA GLY A 353 -5.11 16.47 4.93
C GLY A 353 -4.96 16.23 3.43
N GLU A 354 -5.91 15.56 2.80
CA GLU A 354 -5.85 15.23 1.37
C GLU A 354 -7.04 15.76 0.59
N SER A 355 -6.81 16.09 -0.69
CA SER A 355 -7.80 16.66 -1.62
C SER A 355 -8.32 18.05 -1.21
N GLY A 356 -8.55 18.92 -2.20
CA GLY A 356 -9.26 20.18 -1.98
C GLY A 356 -8.41 21.37 -1.53
N LEU A 357 -7.08 21.25 -1.52
CA LEU A 357 -6.16 22.29 -1.06
C LEU A 357 -5.58 23.04 -2.26
N PHE A 358 -6.06 24.27 -2.47
CA PHE A 358 -5.69 25.10 -3.63
C PHE A 358 -5.04 26.42 -3.23
N THR A 359 -5.33 26.92 -2.03
CA THR A 359 -4.96 28.25 -1.57
C THR A 359 -4.31 28.23 -0.18
N PRO A 360 -3.59 29.30 0.21
CA PRO A 360 -3.07 29.46 1.56
C PRO A 360 -4.15 29.38 2.64
N ASP A 361 -5.36 29.88 2.35
CA ASP A 361 -6.48 29.84 3.30
C ASP A 361 -6.95 28.40 3.53
N ASP A 362 -6.92 27.53 2.52
CA ASP A 362 -7.22 26.10 2.68
C ASP A 362 -6.19 25.42 3.59
N ILE A 363 -4.90 25.75 3.43
CA ILE A 363 -3.82 25.23 4.27
C ILE A 363 -3.99 25.72 5.71
N ALA A 364 -4.27 27.00 5.91
CA ALA A 364 -4.51 27.58 7.23
C ALA A 364 -5.73 26.94 7.91
N TYR A 365 -6.80 26.67 7.15
CA TYR A 365 -8.01 26.02 7.64
C TYR A 365 -7.73 24.62 8.20
N VAL A 366 -7.06 23.75 7.43
CA VAL A 366 -6.75 22.39 7.90
C VAL A 366 -5.68 22.38 9.00
N GLN A 367 -4.71 23.29 8.93
CA GLN A 367 -3.72 23.46 9.99
C GLN A 367 -4.38 23.84 11.32
N ALA A 368 -5.34 24.76 11.32
CA ALA A 368 -6.10 25.13 12.51
C ALA A 368 -6.92 23.98 13.09
N ALA A 369 -7.31 22.99 12.28
CA ALA A 369 -7.95 21.76 12.72
C ALA A 369 -6.96 20.75 13.35
N GLY A 370 -5.65 21.00 13.29
CA GLY A 370 -4.62 20.13 13.86
C GLY A 370 -3.88 19.26 12.85
N VAL A 371 -4.08 19.48 11.54
CA VAL A 371 -3.35 18.78 10.49
C VAL A 371 -1.88 19.19 10.49
N LYS A 372 -0.98 18.19 10.48
CA LYS A 372 0.48 18.37 10.52
C LYS A 372 1.16 18.09 9.17
N ALA A 373 0.44 17.52 8.22
CA ALA A 373 0.92 17.28 6.85
C ALA A 373 -0.21 17.40 5.83
N VAL A 374 0.10 17.69 4.57
CA VAL A 374 -0.90 17.80 3.50
C VAL A 374 -0.44 17.05 2.26
N LEU A 375 -1.36 16.38 1.57
CA LEU A 375 -1.09 15.73 0.28
C LEU A 375 -1.77 16.52 -0.83
N VAL A 376 -0.95 17.05 -1.74
CA VAL A 376 -1.41 17.99 -2.76
C VAL A 376 -0.85 17.65 -4.13
N GLY A 377 -1.75 17.49 -5.12
CA GLY A 377 -1.40 17.17 -6.50
C GLY A 377 -2.04 18.11 -7.52
N GLU A 378 -3.38 18.18 -7.55
CA GLU A 378 -4.11 18.85 -8.63
C GLU A 378 -3.77 20.34 -8.79
N SER A 379 -3.58 21.07 -7.68
CA SER A 379 -3.23 22.49 -7.71
C SER A 379 -1.80 22.74 -8.20
N LEU A 380 -0.89 21.79 -7.97
CA LEU A 380 0.54 21.91 -8.29
C LEU A 380 0.87 21.44 -9.71
N VAL A 381 0.34 20.29 -10.14
CA VAL A 381 0.65 19.69 -11.45
C VAL A 381 0.24 20.60 -12.62
N LYS A 382 -0.82 21.40 -12.43
CA LYS A 382 -1.32 22.36 -13.44
C LYS A 382 -0.45 23.60 -13.59
N GLN A 383 0.49 23.83 -12.68
CA GLN A 383 1.38 24.98 -12.77
C GLN A 383 2.48 24.72 -13.81
N ASN A 384 2.82 25.76 -14.57
CA ASN A 384 3.97 25.72 -15.46
C ASN A 384 5.28 25.61 -14.67
N ASP A 385 5.30 26.22 -13.49
CA ASP A 385 6.43 26.25 -12.56
C ASP A 385 5.96 25.67 -11.21
N PRO A 386 6.17 24.35 -10.98
CA PRO A 386 5.73 23.69 -9.75
C PRO A 386 6.33 24.29 -8.47
N GLU A 387 7.54 24.84 -8.53
CA GLU A 387 8.21 25.49 -7.38
C GLU A 387 7.45 26.75 -6.96
N LYS A 388 7.08 27.60 -7.92
CA LYS A 388 6.21 28.75 -7.65
C LYS A 388 4.80 28.33 -7.23
N GLY A 389 4.30 27.21 -7.76
CA GLY A 389 3.05 26.61 -7.33
C GLY A 389 3.01 26.31 -5.84
N ILE A 390 4.09 25.71 -5.31
CA ILE A 390 4.23 25.44 -3.88
C ILE A 390 4.28 26.75 -3.09
N ALA A 391 5.07 27.73 -3.52
CA ALA A 391 5.13 29.02 -2.84
C ALA A 391 3.77 29.74 -2.81
N GLY A 392 3.00 29.66 -3.90
CA GLY A 392 1.64 30.19 -3.97
C GLY A 392 0.66 29.47 -3.05
N LEU A 393 0.76 28.14 -2.93
CA LEU A 393 -0.08 27.33 -2.05
C LEU A 393 0.13 27.66 -0.57
N PHE A 394 1.36 27.93 -0.15
CA PHE A 394 1.69 28.28 1.24
C PHE A 394 1.72 29.80 1.50
N GLY A 395 1.57 30.63 0.46
CA GLY A 395 1.68 32.08 0.53
C GLY A 395 3.12 32.58 0.78
N LYS A 396 4.10 31.68 0.82
CA LYS A 396 5.53 31.98 1.00
C LYS A 396 6.40 30.80 0.55
N ASN A 397 7.70 31.05 0.40
CA ASN A 397 8.66 30.00 0.08
C ASN A 397 9.00 29.14 1.32
N ILE A 398 8.77 27.83 1.25
CA ILE A 398 9.02 26.85 2.32
C ILE A 398 10.32 26.03 2.14
N SER A 399 11.07 26.27 1.06
CA SER A 399 12.32 25.55 0.75
C SER A 399 13.52 25.97 1.60
N GLN A 400 13.52 27.20 2.15
CA GLN A 400 14.68 27.81 2.81
C GLN A 400 14.42 28.30 4.24
N THR A 401 13.21 28.16 4.76
CA THR A 401 12.91 28.47 6.17
C THR A 401 13.34 27.32 7.06
#